data_AF-A0AA38UBK9-F1
#
_entry.id   AF-A0AA38UBK9-F1
#
_cell.length_a   1.000
_cell.length_b   1.000
_cell.length_c   1.000
_cell.angle_alpha   90.00
_cell.angle_beta   90.00
_cell.angle_gamma   90.00
#
_symmetry.space_group_name_H-M   'P 1'
#
loop_
_entity.id
_entity.type
_entity.pdbx_description
1 polymer ?
#
loop_
_entity_poly.entity_id
_entity_poly.type
_entity_poly.pdbx_seq_one_letter_code
_entity_poly.pdbx_strand_id
1 'polypeptide(L)'
;MLNLGDSPIHADVLVCILCAMPNFEDLHAIIRASKALYAAYSRHQAQILNAVAFNHVGRALPLALLLVRHNKHMSSEEYIAEIYGDESFTKWHFQVTPEDIRQLVSNAKIVAKWEDLYSFRKKDVHHQTSQLTPLQSWRFQKALYRLMLYSRLFPADKTVYALTDTSGINITVELEKERLLRSKFLLECFTNELSQLREVTGFVGEIITWIDRVDSFDRIASNKEFIDIALSVGPAAIFDCYEKLGFEPLTEAINEMCASTTPEYLEDVESRPFFSGYLSDPISKVHQARDDDESQYTPITIIENEPSIADLFPQCSQCGSRSVFIWGETTWDFLSLSSSILGIYLFSSQAQLLKGDLPRNPVELQRIEALLVKTPFKEIFEDIHSKKLKLPEWHDRNDDYWICNQCLVRFMKDHLHLWVIMKRKEANEQIAKDCWYGYNCRTQVHKLSHAQQLNHLCEPTR
;
A
#
# COMPACT_ATOMS: atom_id res chain seq x y z
N MET A 1 8.90 45.88 32.74
CA MET A 1 8.56 45.00 31.61
C MET A 1 7.64 43.92 32.17
N LEU A 2 6.39 43.85 31.72
CA LEU A 2 5.49 42.74 32.09
C LEU A 2 6.04 41.47 31.42
N ASN A 3 6.17 40.35 32.13
CA ASN A 3 6.59 39.12 31.49
C ASN A 3 5.47 38.62 30.58
N LEU A 4 5.85 38.04 29.44
CA LEU A 4 4.91 37.39 28.54
C LEU A 4 4.18 36.27 29.31
N GLY A 5 2.85 36.34 29.39
CA GLY A 5 2.02 35.37 30.14
C GLY A 5 1.47 35.85 31.49
N ASP A 6 1.89 37.01 32.01
CA ASP A 6 1.40 37.53 33.30
C ASP A 6 -0.02 38.13 33.22
N SER A 7 -0.47 38.51 32.01
CA SER A 7 -1.82 39.00 31.75
C SER A 7 -2.74 37.87 31.28
N PRO A 8 -4.01 37.79 31.71
CA PRO A 8 -4.99 36.83 31.20
C PRO A 8 -5.08 36.82 29.66
N ILE A 9 -5.04 38.01 29.04
CA ILE A 9 -5.09 38.17 27.58
C ILE A 9 -3.86 37.53 26.92
N HIS A 10 -2.68 37.62 27.55
CA HIS A 10 -1.49 36.93 27.04
C HIS A 10 -1.63 35.41 27.18
N ALA A 11 -2.25 34.91 28.26
CA ALA A 11 -2.45 33.47 28.44
C ALA A 11 -3.36 32.88 27.36
N ASP A 12 -4.48 33.53 27.04
CA ASP A 12 -5.42 33.05 26.00
C ASP A 12 -4.78 33.02 24.62
N VAL A 13 -4.02 34.07 24.26
CA VAL A 13 -3.29 34.12 22.98
C VAL A 13 -2.25 32.99 22.89
N LEU A 14 -1.52 32.71 23.98
CA LEU A 14 -0.55 31.60 24.01
C LEU A 14 -1.26 30.24 23.85
N VAL A 15 -2.42 30.04 24.49
CA VAL A 15 -3.23 28.82 24.29
C VAL A 15 -3.70 28.70 22.85
N CYS A 16 -4.18 29.77 22.23
CA CYS A 16 -4.57 29.77 20.81
C CYS A 16 -3.41 29.39 19.89
N ILE A 17 -2.21 29.93 20.13
CA ILE A 17 -1.00 29.59 19.37
C ILE A 17 -0.69 28.09 19.52
N LEU A 18 -0.72 27.55 20.74
CA LEU A 18 -0.45 26.14 20.99
C LEU A 18 -1.52 25.21 20.39
N CYS A 19 -2.80 25.60 20.44
CA CYS A 19 -3.91 24.88 19.81
C CYS A 19 -3.85 24.88 18.28
N ALA A 20 -3.15 25.84 17.67
CA ALA A 20 -2.97 25.95 16.23
C ALA A 20 -1.79 25.10 15.70
N MET A 21 -1.08 24.38 16.57
CA MET A 21 0.04 23.53 16.13
C MET A 21 -0.46 22.39 15.24
N PRO A 22 0.21 22.14 14.10
CA PRO A 22 -0.25 21.15 13.13
C PRO A 22 -0.03 19.71 13.60
N ASN A 23 1.00 19.47 14.41
CA ASN A 23 1.35 18.14 14.90
C ASN A 23 2.00 18.22 16.31
N PHE A 24 2.17 17.06 16.93
CA PHE A 24 2.74 16.96 18.27
C PHE A 24 4.25 17.25 18.29
N GLU A 25 4.99 16.98 17.22
CA GLU A 25 6.44 17.24 17.16
C GLU A 25 6.71 18.75 17.28
N ASP A 26 5.95 19.57 16.55
CA ASP A 26 5.99 21.03 16.61
C ASP A 26 5.54 21.57 17.98
N LEU A 27 4.46 21.01 18.55
CA LEU A 27 4.04 21.37 19.90
C LEU A 27 5.16 21.11 20.91
N HIS A 28 5.80 19.93 20.87
CA HIS A 28 6.89 19.56 21.77
C HIS A 28 8.12 20.46 21.59
N ALA A 29 8.45 20.86 20.37
CA ALA A 29 9.54 21.79 20.10
C ALA A 29 9.25 23.17 20.69
N ILE A 30 8.04 23.71 20.47
CA ILE A 30 7.65 25.05 20.93
C ILE A 30 7.59 25.15 22.45
N ILE A 31 6.99 24.17 23.15
CA ILE A 31 6.91 24.23 24.62
C ILE A 31 8.28 24.11 25.29
N ARG A 32 9.27 23.51 24.61
CA ARG A 32 10.66 23.45 25.10
C ARG A 32 11.42 24.76 24.85
N ALA A 33 11.03 25.53 23.85
CA ALA A 33 11.69 26.78 23.49
C ALA A 33 11.34 27.96 24.42
N SER A 34 10.19 27.93 25.11
CA SER A 34 9.73 29.06 25.94
C SER A 34 9.03 28.62 27.23
N LYS A 35 9.49 29.15 28.37
CA LYS A 35 8.88 28.92 29.69
C LYS A 35 7.43 29.41 29.76
N ALA A 36 7.11 30.52 29.09
CA ALA A 36 5.75 31.07 29.05
C ALA A 36 4.79 30.13 28.30
N LEU A 37 5.23 29.59 27.16
CA LEU A 37 4.47 28.60 26.38
C LEU A 37 4.32 27.29 27.15
N TYR A 38 5.37 26.82 27.82
CA TYR A 38 5.29 25.65 28.70
C TYR A 38 4.27 25.87 29.83
N ALA A 39 4.28 27.02 30.50
CA ALA A 39 3.33 27.33 31.57
C ALA A 39 1.88 27.35 31.07
N ALA A 40 1.63 27.94 29.88
CA ALA A 40 0.32 27.91 29.23
C ALA A 40 -0.10 26.47 28.89
N TYR A 41 0.82 25.67 28.33
CA TYR A 41 0.61 24.25 28.07
C TYR A 41 0.24 23.47 29.34
N SER A 42 1.01 23.59 30.42
CA SER A 42 0.74 22.87 31.66
C SER A 42 -0.63 23.22 32.26
N ARG A 43 -1.09 24.46 32.12
CA ARG A 43 -2.39 24.90 32.63
C ARG A 43 -3.57 24.45 31.75
N HIS A 44 -3.39 24.37 30.44
CA HIS A 44 -4.44 24.07 29.46
C HIS A 44 -4.17 22.79 28.64
N GLN A 45 -3.46 21.84 29.23
CA GLN A 45 -2.94 20.66 28.52
C GLN A 45 -4.03 19.90 27.75
N ALA A 46 -5.16 19.61 28.39
CA ALA A 46 -6.25 18.87 27.77
C ALA A 46 -6.78 19.55 26.51
N GLN A 47 -7.06 20.85 26.57
CA GLN A 47 -7.56 21.63 25.43
C GLN A 47 -6.55 21.64 24.28
N ILE A 48 -5.28 21.89 24.59
CA ILE A 48 -4.20 21.96 23.60
C ILE A 48 -3.99 20.59 22.95
N LEU A 49 -3.91 19.51 23.74
CA LEU A 49 -3.73 18.16 23.21
C LEU A 49 -4.88 17.74 22.30
N ASN A 50 -6.13 18.06 22.66
CA ASN A 50 -7.29 17.81 21.80
C ASN A 50 -7.22 18.57 20.48
N ALA A 51 -6.89 19.86 20.54
CA ALA A 51 -6.78 20.69 19.34
C ALA A 51 -5.67 20.20 18.42
N VAL A 52 -4.48 19.89 18.97
CA VAL A 52 -3.35 19.37 18.19
C VAL A 52 -3.63 17.97 17.65
N ALA A 53 -4.31 17.10 18.41
CA ALA A 53 -4.76 15.80 17.92
C ALA A 53 -5.73 15.95 16.73
N PHE A 54 -6.66 16.91 16.81
CA PHE A 54 -7.60 17.19 15.73
C PHE A 54 -6.89 17.79 14.51
N ASN A 55 -5.90 18.65 14.69
CA ASN A 55 -5.11 19.18 13.57
C ASN A 55 -4.28 18.07 12.90
N HIS A 56 -3.73 17.15 13.70
CA HIS A 56 -2.86 16.07 13.22
C HIS A 56 -3.62 14.94 12.52
N VAL A 57 -4.75 14.49 13.10
CA VAL A 57 -5.55 13.35 12.62
C VAL A 57 -6.75 13.81 11.77
N GLY A 58 -7.14 15.07 11.89
CA GLY A 58 -8.33 15.60 11.24
C GLY A 58 -9.64 15.12 11.86
N ARG A 59 -10.68 15.15 11.03
CA ARG A 59 -12.07 14.81 11.43
C ARG A 59 -12.27 13.32 11.74
N ALA A 60 -11.28 12.48 11.50
CA ALA A 60 -11.31 11.06 11.86
C ALA A 60 -10.86 10.78 13.31
N LEU A 61 -10.47 11.81 14.08
CA LEU A 61 -9.97 11.69 15.45
C LEU A 61 -10.82 10.79 16.37
N PRO A 62 -12.17 10.85 16.37
CA PRO A 62 -12.98 9.95 17.19
C PRO A 62 -12.68 8.45 16.97
N LEU A 63 -12.57 8.02 15.70
CA LEU A 63 -12.24 6.63 15.37
C LEU A 63 -10.79 6.30 15.68
N ALA A 64 -9.87 7.23 15.44
CA ALA A 64 -8.46 7.05 15.77
C ALA A 64 -8.26 6.86 17.27
N LEU A 65 -8.99 7.61 18.12
CA LEU A 65 -8.96 7.43 19.57
C LEU A 65 -9.55 6.08 20.00
N LEU A 66 -10.65 5.64 19.40
CA LEU A 66 -11.21 4.32 19.65
C LEU A 66 -10.19 3.22 19.33
N LEU A 67 -9.49 3.32 18.19
CA LEU A 67 -8.43 2.40 17.81
C LEU A 67 -7.27 2.38 18.81
N VAL A 68 -6.83 3.55 19.29
CA VAL A 68 -5.71 3.65 20.25
C VAL A 68 -6.08 3.10 21.62
N ARG A 69 -7.29 3.37 22.08
CA ARG A 69 -7.78 2.95 23.40
C ARG A 69 -8.30 1.52 23.42
N HIS A 70 -8.47 0.90 22.26
CA HIS A 70 -8.83 -0.49 22.19
C HIS A 70 -7.76 -1.36 22.88
N ASN A 71 -8.14 -1.90 24.04
CA ASN A 71 -7.31 -2.78 24.82
C ASN A 71 -7.18 -4.12 24.09
N LYS A 72 -5.95 -4.56 23.81
CA LYS A 72 -5.68 -5.86 23.16
C LYS A 72 -6.27 -7.05 23.93
N HIS A 73 -6.55 -6.89 25.23
CA HIS A 73 -7.15 -7.93 26.08
C HIS A 73 -8.68 -7.93 26.06
N MET A 74 -9.33 -6.95 25.43
CA MET A 74 -10.78 -6.89 25.34
C MET A 74 -11.29 -7.80 24.22
N SER A 75 -12.23 -8.69 24.56
CA SER A 75 -12.92 -9.50 23.56
C SER A 75 -13.80 -8.63 22.66
N SER A 76 -14.11 -9.14 21.46
CA SER A 76 -14.95 -8.43 20.51
C SER A 76 -16.37 -8.29 21.04
N GLU A 77 -16.83 -9.29 21.81
CA GLU A 77 -18.10 -9.26 22.53
C GLU A 77 -18.14 -8.20 23.63
N GLU A 78 -17.10 -8.09 24.46
CA GLU A 78 -17.01 -7.05 25.50
C GLU A 78 -17.00 -5.67 24.89
N TYR A 79 -16.23 -5.47 23.81
CA TYR A 79 -16.18 -4.19 23.11
C TYR A 79 -17.54 -3.79 22.53
N ILE A 80 -18.20 -4.73 21.85
CA ILE A 80 -19.56 -4.53 21.32
C ILE A 80 -20.52 -4.26 22.49
N ALA A 81 -20.48 -5.04 23.56
CA ALA A 81 -21.33 -4.83 24.72
C ALA A 81 -21.09 -3.44 25.37
N GLU A 82 -19.84 -2.97 25.42
CA GLU A 82 -19.50 -1.64 25.94
C GLU A 82 -20.02 -0.51 25.04
N ILE A 83 -19.91 -0.65 23.72
CA ILE A 83 -20.43 0.33 22.76
C ILE A 83 -21.96 0.42 22.82
N TYR A 84 -22.64 -0.73 22.80
CA TYR A 84 -24.09 -0.79 22.62
C TYR A 84 -24.89 -0.86 23.93
N GLY A 85 -24.25 -1.24 25.03
CA GLY A 85 -24.92 -1.63 26.27
C GLY A 85 -24.99 -0.56 27.34
N ASP A 86 -24.22 0.53 27.24
CA ASP A 86 -24.14 1.54 28.29
C ASP A 86 -24.35 2.96 27.73
N GLU A 87 -25.34 3.68 28.29
CA GLU A 87 -25.54 5.12 28.02
C GLU A 87 -24.28 5.94 28.39
N SER A 88 -23.40 5.39 29.25
CA SER A 88 -22.11 5.98 29.58
C SER A 88 -21.12 6.02 28.40
N PHE A 89 -21.36 5.30 27.29
CA PHE A 89 -20.50 5.35 26.11
C PHE A 89 -20.51 6.75 25.45
N THR A 90 -21.60 7.51 25.60
CA THR A 90 -21.64 8.95 25.22
C THR A 90 -20.65 9.82 26.02
N LYS A 91 -20.10 9.27 27.10
CA LYS A 91 -19.12 9.88 27.98
C LYS A 91 -17.70 9.32 27.81
N TRP A 92 -17.43 8.52 26.77
CA TRP A 92 -16.05 8.31 26.33
C TRP A 92 -15.46 9.68 26.02
N HIS A 93 -14.73 10.21 26.99
CA HIS A 93 -14.19 11.54 26.92
C HIS A 93 -13.25 11.56 25.72
N PHE A 94 -13.64 12.23 24.64
CA PHE A 94 -12.78 12.53 23.48
C PHE A 94 -11.54 13.34 23.85
N GLN A 95 -11.32 13.57 25.15
CA GLN A 95 -10.14 14.17 25.72
C GLN A 95 -8.93 13.27 25.50
N VAL A 96 -8.03 13.70 24.62
CA VAL A 96 -6.74 13.08 24.36
C VAL A 96 -5.86 13.16 25.61
N THR A 97 -5.30 12.01 25.99
CA THR A 97 -4.33 11.86 27.07
C THR A 97 -2.91 11.78 26.50
N PRO A 98 -1.87 12.06 27.30
CA PRO A 98 -0.49 11.88 26.86
C PRO A 98 -0.15 10.46 26.38
N GLU A 99 -0.79 9.43 26.95
CA GLU A 99 -0.60 8.03 26.55
C GLU A 99 -1.16 7.76 25.14
N ASP A 100 -2.27 8.41 24.77
CA ASP A 100 -2.87 8.27 23.45
C ASP A 100 -1.94 8.78 22.34
N ILE A 101 -1.14 9.83 22.61
CA ILE A 101 -0.39 10.59 21.59
C ILE A 101 0.55 9.70 20.78
N ARG A 102 1.33 8.83 21.43
CA ARG A 102 2.34 8.02 20.73
C ARG A 102 1.68 7.15 19.66
N GLN A 103 0.59 6.48 20.03
CA GLN A 103 -0.09 5.57 19.13
C GLN A 103 -0.94 6.29 18.10
N LEU A 104 -1.53 7.45 18.44
CA LEU A 104 -2.18 8.34 17.48
C LEU A 104 -1.21 8.78 16.38
N VAL A 105 -0.01 9.26 16.76
CA VAL A 105 1.02 9.68 15.81
C VAL A 105 1.46 8.51 14.93
N SER A 106 1.69 7.33 15.53
CA SER A 106 2.06 6.13 14.77
C SER A 106 0.98 5.74 13.74
N ASN A 107 -0.28 5.69 14.16
CA ASN A 107 -1.38 5.30 13.28
C ASN A 107 -1.63 6.37 12.20
N ALA A 108 -1.54 7.66 12.55
CA ALA A 108 -1.69 8.77 11.60
C ALA A 108 -0.60 8.75 10.51
N LYS A 109 0.65 8.41 10.87
CA LYS A 109 1.73 8.21 9.89
C LYS A 109 1.39 7.11 8.89
N ILE A 110 0.89 5.96 9.35
CA ILE A 110 0.46 4.85 8.47
C ILE A 110 -0.69 5.28 7.57
N VAL A 111 -1.69 5.96 8.12
CA VAL A 111 -2.86 6.45 7.37
C VAL A 111 -2.45 7.47 6.30
N ALA A 112 -1.55 8.40 6.62
CA ALA A 112 -1.04 9.38 5.67
C ALA A 112 -0.31 8.71 4.50
N LYS A 113 0.57 7.72 4.78
CA LYS A 113 1.26 6.96 3.72
C LYS A 113 0.29 6.19 2.81
N TRP A 114 -0.74 5.58 3.40
CA TRP A 114 -1.81 4.92 2.62
C TRP A 114 -2.62 5.91 1.78
N GLU A 115 -2.86 7.11 2.30
CA GLU A 115 -3.58 8.17 1.59
C GLU A 115 -2.76 8.71 0.41
N ASP A 116 -1.46 8.93 0.62
CA ASP A 116 -0.50 9.29 -0.42
C ASP A 116 -0.54 8.23 -1.54
N LEU A 117 -0.44 6.95 -1.18
CA LEU A 117 -0.49 5.83 -2.11
C LEU A 117 -1.84 5.71 -2.85
N TYR A 118 -2.96 5.90 -2.15
CA TYR A 118 -4.29 5.86 -2.74
C TYR A 118 -4.52 7.04 -3.69
N SER A 119 -4.16 8.25 -3.26
CA SER A 119 -4.29 9.46 -4.08
C SER A 119 -3.44 9.36 -5.33
N PHE A 120 -2.18 8.98 -5.17
CA PHE A 120 -1.28 8.72 -6.28
C PHE A 120 -1.92 7.78 -7.30
N ARG A 121 -2.52 6.69 -6.82
CA ARG A 121 -3.05 5.65 -7.69
C ARG A 121 -4.41 5.96 -8.33
N LYS A 122 -5.31 6.61 -7.58
CA LYS A 122 -6.72 6.77 -7.95
C LYS A 122 -7.09 8.21 -8.33
N LYS A 123 -6.30 9.20 -7.94
CA LYS A 123 -6.56 10.61 -8.20
C LYS A 123 -5.55 11.25 -9.15
N ASP A 124 -4.28 11.25 -8.78
CA ASP A 124 -3.24 11.92 -9.58
C ASP A 124 -1.87 11.24 -9.43
N VAL A 125 -1.46 10.56 -10.51
CA VAL A 125 -0.20 9.81 -10.58
C VAL A 125 1.04 10.70 -10.62
N HIS A 126 0.91 12.00 -10.84
CA HIS A 126 2.06 12.90 -10.93
C HIS A 126 2.63 13.26 -9.56
N HIS A 127 1.86 13.08 -8.49
CA HIS A 127 2.22 13.50 -7.14
C HIS A 127 2.33 12.28 -6.21
N GLN A 128 3.48 12.15 -5.53
CA GLN A 128 3.67 11.10 -4.52
C GLN A 128 2.98 11.42 -3.19
N THR A 129 2.51 12.66 -3.00
CA THR A 129 1.74 13.08 -1.83
C THR A 129 0.26 13.26 -2.19
N SER A 130 -0.61 13.05 -1.20
CA SER A 130 -2.06 13.14 -1.36
C SER A 130 -2.50 14.45 -2.02
N GLN A 131 -3.26 14.32 -3.10
CA GLN A 131 -3.99 15.37 -3.81
C GLN A 131 -5.49 15.26 -3.52
N LEU A 132 -5.90 14.42 -2.55
CA LEU A 132 -7.29 14.32 -2.16
C LEU A 132 -7.75 15.68 -1.61
N THR A 133 -8.97 16.08 -1.97
CA THR A 133 -9.60 17.24 -1.33
C THR A 133 -9.81 16.96 0.17
N PRO A 134 -9.98 17.99 1.03
CA PRO A 134 -10.21 17.76 2.47
C PRO A 134 -11.38 16.81 2.79
N LEU A 135 -12.43 16.81 1.95
CA LEU A 135 -13.56 15.90 2.11
C LEU A 135 -13.20 14.46 1.71
N GLN A 136 -12.47 14.28 0.61
CA GLN A 136 -12.01 12.97 0.13
C GLN A 136 -11.01 12.35 1.11
N SER A 137 -10.03 13.15 1.57
CA SER A 137 -9.07 12.78 2.61
C SER A 137 -9.79 12.32 3.89
N TRP A 138 -10.76 13.09 4.38
CA TRP A 138 -11.55 12.67 5.56
C TRP A 138 -12.27 11.33 5.36
N ARG A 139 -12.91 11.10 4.20
CA ARG A 139 -13.58 9.82 3.89
C ARG A 139 -12.61 8.66 3.86
N PHE A 140 -11.46 8.85 3.20
CA PHE A 140 -10.40 7.85 3.13
C PHE A 140 -9.87 7.50 4.52
N GLN A 141 -9.44 8.51 5.29
CA GLN A 141 -8.91 8.32 6.63
C GLN A 141 -9.93 7.64 7.55
N LYS A 142 -11.20 8.06 7.50
CA LYS A 142 -12.28 7.47 8.27
C LYS A 142 -12.48 5.98 7.96
N ALA A 143 -12.51 5.63 6.67
CA ALA A 143 -12.62 4.24 6.22
C ALA A 143 -11.40 3.41 6.64
N LEU A 144 -10.19 3.96 6.51
CA LEU A 144 -8.95 3.25 6.87
C LEU A 144 -8.81 3.05 8.39
N TYR A 145 -9.09 4.07 9.22
CA TYR A 145 -9.12 3.90 10.67
C TYR A 145 -10.16 2.87 11.11
N ARG A 146 -11.31 2.81 10.43
CA ARG A 146 -12.33 1.79 10.69
C ARG A 146 -11.85 0.40 10.29
N LEU A 147 -11.14 0.26 9.16
CA LEU A 147 -10.50 -1.00 8.79
C LEU A 147 -9.47 -1.43 9.84
N MET A 148 -8.59 -0.54 10.28
CA MET A 148 -7.61 -0.83 11.34
C MET A 148 -8.29 -1.27 12.65
N LEU A 149 -9.37 -0.60 13.05
CA LEU A 149 -10.15 -0.97 14.22
C LEU A 149 -10.83 -2.34 14.04
N TYR A 150 -11.37 -2.60 12.86
CA TYR A 150 -11.99 -3.87 12.50
C TYR A 150 -10.98 -5.03 12.60
N SER A 151 -9.80 -4.90 11.98
CA SER A 151 -8.71 -5.89 12.05
C SER A 151 -8.30 -6.19 13.50
N ARG A 152 -8.24 -5.16 14.34
CA ARG A 152 -7.88 -5.31 15.76
C ARG A 152 -8.98 -6.00 16.59
N LEU A 153 -10.25 -5.75 16.27
CA LEU A 153 -11.38 -6.37 16.95
C LEU A 153 -11.56 -7.83 16.55
N PHE A 154 -11.32 -8.15 15.28
CA PHE A 154 -11.51 -9.49 14.72
C PHE A 154 -10.17 -10.03 14.16
N PRO A 155 -9.14 -10.22 15.00
CA PRO A 155 -7.82 -10.66 14.54
C PRO A 155 -7.84 -12.13 14.13
N ALA A 156 -6.79 -12.57 13.43
CA ALA A 156 -6.64 -13.92 12.92
C ALA A 156 -6.61 -15.05 13.97
N ASP A 157 -6.34 -14.71 15.23
CA ASP A 157 -5.84 -15.67 16.22
C ASP A 157 -6.89 -16.25 17.18
N LYS A 158 -8.08 -15.65 17.31
CA LYS A 158 -8.89 -15.93 18.52
C LYS A 158 -9.43 -17.36 18.70
N THR A 159 -9.60 -18.17 17.65
CA THR A 159 -10.34 -19.44 17.78
C THR A 159 -9.94 -20.55 16.80
N VAL A 160 -9.23 -20.25 15.71
CA VAL A 160 -9.10 -21.19 14.58
C VAL A 160 -8.24 -22.41 14.91
N TYR A 161 -7.19 -22.27 15.73
CA TYR A 161 -6.29 -23.38 16.08
C TYR A 161 -6.62 -24.09 17.39
N ALA A 162 -7.37 -23.47 18.29
CA ALA A 162 -7.79 -24.14 19.53
C ALA A 162 -8.90 -25.18 19.27
N LEU A 163 -9.61 -25.08 18.13
CA LEU A 163 -10.78 -25.90 17.83
C LEU A 163 -10.48 -27.17 17.02
N THR A 164 -9.25 -27.36 16.51
CA THR A 164 -8.89 -28.55 15.71
C THR A 164 -8.98 -29.87 16.49
N ASP A 165 -9.01 -29.82 17.83
CA ASP A 165 -9.17 -31.00 18.69
C ASP A 165 -10.61 -31.24 19.19
N THR A 166 -11.57 -30.34 18.89
CA THR A 166 -12.97 -30.48 19.33
C THR A 166 -13.89 -30.72 18.15
N SER A 167 -14.84 -31.64 18.30
CA SER A 167 -15.76 -32.10 17.25
C SER A 167 -16.34 -30.95 16.39
N GLY A 168 -16.34 -31.11 15.06
CA GLY A 168 -16.65 -30.06 14.07
C GLY A 168 -18.02 -29.36 14.19
N ILE A 169 -18.90 -29.80 15.08
CA ILE A 169 -20.15 -29.08 15.43
C ILE A 169 -19.84 -27.74 16.12
N ASN A 170 -18.75 -27.64 16.88
CA ASN A 170 -18.39 -26.40 17.59
C ASN A 170 -17.92 -25.29 16.64
N ILE A 171 -17.19 -25.66 15.58
CA ILE A 171 -16.60 -24.69 14.63
C ILE A 171 -17.67 -23.88 13.90
N THR A 172 -18.74 -24.52 13.42
CA THR A 172 -19.81 -23.82 12.68
C THR A 172 -20.53 -22.79 13.56
N VAL A 173 -20.81 -23.13 14.81
CA VAL A 173 -21.50 -22.23 15.75
C VAL A 173 -20.65 -21.00 16.08
N GLU A 174 -19.37 -21.19 16.39
CA GLU A 174 -18.44 -20.08 16.66
C GLU A 174 -18.22 -19.22 15.42
N LEU A 175 -18.13 -19.82 14.22
CA LEU A 175 -18.03 -19.09 12.97
C LEU A 175 -19.25 -18.20 12.72
N GLU A 176 -20.46 -18.72 12.92
CA GLU A 176 -21.69 -17.94 12.77
C GLU A 176 -21.77 -16.80 13.78
N LYS A 177 -21.38 -17.07 15.03
CA LYS A 177 -21.29 -16.08 16.10
C LYS A 177 -20.33 -14.95 15.73
N GLU A 178 -19.13 -15.28 15.26
CA GLU A 178 -18.14 -14.28 14.86
C GLU A 178 -18.62 -13.45 13.66
N ARG A 179 -19.19 -14.10 12.64
CA ARG A 179 -19.80 -13.41 11.48
C ARG A 179 -20.92 -12.46 11.91
N LEU A 180 -21.70 -12.83 12.91
CA LEU A 180 -22.75 -11.96 13.48
C LEU A 180 -22.14 -10.76 14.19
N LEU A 181 -21.10 -10.93 15.00
CA LEU A 181 -20.41 -9.83 15.68
C LEU A 181 -19.78 -8.85 14.69
N ARG A 182 -19.11 -9.38 13.66
CA ARG A 182 -18.56 -8.61 12.54
C ARG A 182 -19.63 -7.78 11.83
N SER A 183 -20.78 -8.39 11.55
CA SER A 183 -21.92 -7.69 10.92
C SER A 183 -22.49 -6.63 11.85
N LYS A 184 -22.62 -6.93 13.15
CA LYS A 184 -23.13 -6.01 14.16
C LYS A 184 -22.28 -4.74 14.28
N PHE A 185 -20.96 -4.88 14.29
CA PHE A 185 -20.03 -3.74 14.27
C PHE A 185 -20.26 -2.83 13.05
N LEU A 186 -20.56 -3.41 11.89
CA LEU A 186 -20.79 -2.66 10.66
C LEU A 186 -22.22 -2.09 10.53
N LEU A 187 -23.19 -2.57 11.30
CA LEU A 187 -24.59 -2.07 11.26
C LEU A 187 -24.69 -0.59 11.63
N GLU A 188 -23.76 -0.03 12.39
CA GLU A 188 -23.72 1.41 12.74
C GLU A 188 -23.17 2.30 11.64
N CYS A 189 -22.47 1.74 10.65
CA CYS A 189 -21.87 2.53 9.58
C CYS A 189 -22.94 2.94 8.57
N PHE A 190 -23.06 4.22 8.22
CA PHE A 190 -23.98 4.62 7.13
C PHE A 190 -23.65 3.87 5.81
N THR A 191 -24.64 3.69 4.92
CA THR A 191 -24.45 2.95 3.66
C THR A 191 -23.31 3.54 2.80
N ASN A 192 -23.14 4.87 2.83
CA ASN A 192 -22.00 5.55 2.18
C ASN A 192 -20.66 5.14 2.79
N GLU A 193 -20.59 4.99 4.12
CA GLU A 193 -19.37 4.61 4.83
C GLU A 193 -18.98 3.15 4.53
N LEU A 194 -19.96 2.26 4.38
CA LEU A 194 -19.71 0.88 3.97
C LEU A 194 -19.15 0.81 2.55
N SER A 195 -19.64 1.67 1.66
CA SER A 195 -19.13 1.78 0.29
C SER A 195 -17.68 2.28 0.28
N GLN A 196 -17.37 3.33 1.07
CA GLN A 196 -16.01 3.85 1.24
C GLN A 196 -15.07 2.82 1.88
N LEU A 197 -15.55 2.08 2.88
CA LEU A 197 -14.80 1.01 3.51
C LEU A 197 -14.49 -0.10 2.49
N ARG A 198 -15.48 -0.55 1.73
CA ARG A 198 -15.31 -1.54 0.65
C ARG A 198 -14.27 -1.06 -0.36
N GLU A 199 -14.31 0.22 -0.76
CA GLU A 199 -13.35 0.82 -1.68
C GLU A 199 -11.91 0.80 -1.12
N VAL A 200 -11.70 1.26 0.12
CA VAL A 200 -10.38 1.19 0.78
C VAL A 200 -9.90 -0.25 0.89
N THR A 201 -10.77 -1.19 1.22
CA THR A 201 -10.36 -2.59 1.38
C THR A 201 -10.03 -3.26 0.05
N GLY A 202 -10.76 -2.90 -1.02
CA GLY A 202 -10.43 -3.33 -2.37
C GLY A 202 -9.08 -2.76 -2.81
N PHE A 203 -8.77 -1.52 -2.43
CA PHE A 203 -7.47 -0.93 -2.70
C PHE A 203 -6.33 -1.59 -1.92
N VAL A 204 -6.50 -1.83 -0.62
CA VAL A 204 -5.52 -2.56 0.20
C VAL A 204 -5.30 -3.98 -0.37
N GLY A 205 -6.36 -4.65 -0.81
CA GLY A 205 -6.28 -5.92 -1.53
C GLY A 205 -5.52 -5.81 -2.86
N GLU A 206 -5.72 -4.74 -3.64
CA GLU A 206 -4.96 -4.46 -4.86
C GLU A 206 -3.45 -4.40 -4.55
N ILE A 207 -3.05 -3.72 -3.46
CA ILE A 207 -1.63 -3.66 -3.03
C ILE A 207 -1.08 -5.04 -2.65
N ILE A 208 -1.83 -5.88 -1.96
CA ILE A 208 -1.40 -7.27 -1.67
C ILE A 208 -1.14 -8.04 -2.96
N THR A 209 -2.03 -7.92 -3.95
CA THR A 209 -1.81 -8.57 -5.26
C THR A 209 -0.61 -8.02 -6.02
N TRP A 210 -0.16 -6.81 -5.72
CA TRP A 210 1.06 -6.26 -6.28
C TRP A 210 2.28 -6.90 -5.62
N ILE A 211 2.31 -6.94 -4.29
CA ILE A 211 3.41 -7.59 -3.53
C ILE A 211 3.56 -9.05 -3.97
N ASP A 212 2.47 -9.79 -4.13
CA ASP A 212 2.49 -11.20 -4.57
C ASP A 212 3.13 -11.40 -5.94
N ARG A 213 2.97 -10.46 -6.86
CA ARG A 213 3.62 -10.53 -8.18
C ARG A 213 5.14 -10.38 -8.09
N VAL A 214 5.61 -9.71 -7.05
CA VAL A 214 7.04 -9.47 -6.81
C VAL A 214 7.65 -10.63 -6.05
N ASP A 215 7.05 -10.99 -4.92
CA ASP A 215 7.63 -11.91 -3.96
C ASP A 215 7.49 -13.38 -4.42
N SER A 216 6.40 -13.72 -5.12
CA SER A 216 5.99 -15.12 -5.23
C SER A 216 6.29 -15.77 -6.58
N PHE A 217 6.97 -16.92 -6.53
CA PHE A 217 6.95 -17.93 -7.59
C PHE A 217 5.59 -18.66 -7.65
N ASP A 218 4.83 -18.69 -6.55
CA ASP A 218 3.69 -19.60 -6.34
C ASP A 218 2.30 -18.93 -6.38
N ARG A 219 2.23 -17.61 -6.59
CA ARG A 219 0.96 -16.83 -6.75
C ARG A 219 0.00 -16.98 -5.56
N ILE A 220 0.50 -16.78 -4.35
CA ILE A 220 -0.25 -16.94 -3.10
C ILE A 220 -1.49 -16.02 -3.07
N ALA A 221 -1.39 -14.78 -3.57
CA ALA A 221 -2.53 -13.84 -3.58
C ALA A 221 -3.60 -14.11 -4.65
N SER A 222 -3.41 -15.12 -5.51
CA SER A 222 -4.53 -15.63 -6.32
C SER A 222 -5.60 -16.32 -5.45
N ASN A 223 -5.23 -16.72 -4.23
CA ASN A 223 -6.17 -17.17 -3.21
C ASN A 223 -6.83 -15.96 -2.53
N LYS A 224 -8.15 -15.79 -2.74
CA LYS A 224 -8.94 -14.74 -2.07
C LYS A 224 -8.83 -14.84 -0.55
N GLU A 225 -8.70 -16.04 0.00
CA GLU A 225 -8.54 -16.24 1.44
C GLU A 225 -7.25 -15.58 1.96
N PHE A 226 -6.17 -15.51 1.17
CA PHE A 226 -4.93 -14.85 1.59
C PHE A 226 -5.12 -13.34 1.79
N ILE A 227 -5.85 -12.68 0.88
CA ILE A 227 -6.19 -11.25 1.04
C ILE A 227 -7.01 -11.04 2.31
N ASP A 228 -7.98 -11.92 2.57
CA ASP A 228 -8.82 -11.86 3.77
C ASP A 228 -8.00 -12.07 5.06
N ILE A 229 -7.03 -13.00 5.06
CA ILE A 229 -6.07 -13.18 6.16
C ILE A 229 -5.26 -11.89 6.36
N ALA A 230 -4.68 -11.34 5.29
CA ALA A 230 -3.87 -10.13 5.38
C ALA A 230 -4.68 -8.94 5.94
N LEU A 231 -5.93 -8.77 5.50
CA LEU A 231 -6.85 -7.77 6.03
C LEU A 231 -7.15 -7.97 7.52
N SER A 232 -7.16 -9.21 8.02
CA SER A 232 -7.33 -9.49 9.45
C SER A 232 -6.11 -9.13 10.30
N VAL A 233 -4.90 -9.17 9.74
CA VAL A 233 -3.68 -8.64 10.38
C VAL A 233 -3.73 -7.11 10.43
N GLY A 234 -4.14 -6.51 9.31
CA GLY A 234 -4.48 -5.10 9.19
C GLY A 234 -3.50 -4.27 8.36
N PRO A 235 -3.87 -3.00 8.07
CA PRO A 235 -3.18 -2.18 7.07
C PRO A 235 -1.71 -1.85 7.37
N ALA A 236 -1.29 -1.89 8.64
CA ALA A 236 0.10 -1.59 9.02
C ALA A 236 1.08 -2.63 8.46
N ALA A 237 0.84 -3.91 8.77
CA ALA A 237 1.70 -5.02 8.30
C ALA A 237 1.69 -5.13 6.77
N ILE A 238 0.53 -4.91 6.13
CA ILE A 238 0.42 -4.90 4.67
C ILE A 238 1.26 -3.78 4.06
N PHE A 239 1.26 -2.60 4.68
CA PHE A 239 2.08 -1.48 4.21
C PHE A 239 3.57 -1.75 4.38
N ASP A 240 3.98 -2.39 5.48
CA ASP A 240 5.37 -2.80 5.67
C ASP A 240 5.79 -3.83 4.61
N CYS A 241 4.90 -4.74 4.22
CA CYS A 241 5.15 -5.67 3.11
C CYS A 241 5.33 -4.94 1.78
N TYR A 242 4.55 -3.88 1.56
CA TYR A 242 4.70 -3.01 0.40
C TYR A 242 6.06 -2.28 0.41
N GLU A 243 6.48 -1.71 1.55
CA GLU A 243 7.78 -1.02 1.66
C GLU A 243 8.97 -1.98 1.50
N LYS A 244 8.86 -3.21 2.01
CA LYS A 244 9.91 -4.23 1.91
C LYS A 244 9.84 -5.09 0.64
N LEU A 245 8.79 -4.93 -0.17
CA LEU A 245 8.53 -5.72 -1.38
C LEU A 245 8.46 -7.24 -1.12
N GLY A 246 7.89 -7.66 0.00
CA GLY A 246 7.78 -9.08 0.36
C GLY A 246 6.87 -9.34 1.56
N PHE A 247 6.46 -10.60 1.77
CA PHE A 247 5.49 -10.96 2.80
C PHE A 247 6.07 -11.23 4.20
N GLU A 248 7.38 -11.09 4.39
CA GLU A 248 8.02 -11.29 5.71
C GLU A 248 7.33 -10.52 6.85
N PRO A 249 7.01 -9.20 6.73
CA PRO A 249 6.31 -8.49 7.80
C PRO A 249 4.93 -9.05 8.14
N LEU A 250 4.21 -9.55 7.13
CA LEU A 250 2.90 -10.17 7.33
C LEU A 250 3.05 -11.51 8.05
N THR A 251 4.02 -12.33 7.65
CA THR A 251 4.34 -13.61 8.29
C THR A 251 4.76 -13.40 9.75
N GLU A 252 5.61 -12.41 10.03
CA GLU A 252 6.00 -12.04 11.40
C GLU A 252 4.77 -11.64 12.23
N ALA A 253 3.92 -10.76 11.71
CA ALA A 253 2.72 -10.32 12.40
C ALA A 253 1.71 -11.46 12.64
N ILE A 254 1.58 -12.38 11.69
CA ILE A 254 0.75 -13.58 11.86
C ILE A 254 1.32 -14.48 12.96
N ASN A 255 2.63 -14.73 12.97
CA ASN A 255 3.27 -15.57 13.97
C ASN A 255 3.23 -14.95 15.38
N GLU A 256 3.29 -13.62 15.48
CA GLU A 256 3.11 -12.91 16.75
C GLU A 256 1.69 -13.05 17.30
N MET A 257 0.69 -13.06 16.42
CA MET A 257 -0.70 -13.30 16.81
C MET A 257 -0.88 -14.78 17.15
N CYS A 258 -0.53 -15.69 16.25
CA CYS A 258 -0.71 -17.12 16.40
C CYS A 258 0.61 -17.82 16.76
N ALA A 259 0.98 -17.88 18.04
CA ALA A 259 2.23 -18.54 18.45
C ALA A 259 2.33 -20.04 18.06
N SER A 260 1.21 -20.67 17.69
CA SER A 260 1.15 -22.06 17.22
C SER A 260 1.29 -22.23 15.70
N THR A 261 1.34 -21.16 14.90
CA THR A 261 1.49 -21.31 13.45
C THR A 261 2.93 -21.71 13.11
N THR A 262 3.07 -22.76 12.30
CA THR A 262 4.35 -23.07 11.67
C THR A 262 4.63 -22.05 10.56
N PRO A 263 5.90 -21.83 10.18
CA PRO A 263 6.26 -20.98 9.03
C PRO A 263 5.53 -21.37 7.72
N GLU A 264 5.07 -22.61 7.62
CA GLU A 264 4.29 -23.17 6.50
C GLU A 264 2.84 -22.66 6.45
N TYR A 265 2.42 -21.78 7.37
CA TYR A 265 1.06 -21.24 7.45
C TYR A 265 0.57 -20.58 6.15
N LEU A 266 1.46 -20.05 5.31
CA LEU A 266 1.05 -19.44 4.03
C LEU A 266 1.03 -20.44 2.86
N GLU A 267 1.64 -21.61 3.04
CA GLU A 267 1.72 -22.67 2.03
C GLU A 267 0.59 -23.69 2.17
N ASP A 268 -0.05 -23.74 3.34
CA ASP A 268 -1.19 -24.61 3.60
C ASP A 268 -2.44 -24.19 2.81
N VAL A 269 -2.94 -25.13 2.01
CA VAL A 269 -4.08 -24.98 1.09
C VAL A 269 -5.42 -25.29 1.80
N GLU A 270 -5.39 -25.68 3.07
CA GLU A 270 -6.62 -25.92 3.84
C GLU A 270 -7.48 -24.66 3.94
N SER A 271 -8.76 -24.80 3.61
CA SER A 271 -9.70 -23.68 3.63
C SER A 271 -9.86 -23.15 5.04
N ARG A 272 -9.87 -21.81 5.15
CA ARG A 272 -9.99 -21.12 6.43
C ARG A 272 -11.32 -20.37 6.51
N PRO A 273 -12.39 -21.03 6.99
CA PRO A 273 -13.75 -20.49 6.88
C PRO A 273 -13.97 -19.20 7.69
N PHE A 274 -13.16 -18.95 8.72
CA PHE A 274 -13.16 -17.71 9.50
C PHE A 274 -12.62 -16.49 8.72
N PHE A 275 -11.78 -16.71 7.72
CA PHE A 275 -11.25 -15.65 6.86
C PHE A 275 -12.02 -15.51 5.58
N SER A 276 -12.55 -16.59 5.00
CA SER A 276 -13.32 -16.48 3.75
C SER A 276 -14.41 -15.41 3.86
N GLY A 277 -14.26 -14.35 3.06
CA GLY A 277 -15.16 -13.21 3.03
C GLY A 277 -15.05 -12.31 4.25
N TYR A 278 -13.87 -12.22 4.86
CA TYR A 278 -13.57 -11.61 6.16
C TYR A 278 -14.35 -10.32 6.40
N LEU A 279 -14.25 -9.40 5.43
CA LEU A 279 -14.99 -8.14 5.44
C LEU A 279 -16.10 -8.08 4.37
N SER A 280 -15.94 -8.77 3.23
CA SER A 280 -16.93 -8.72 2.14
C SER A 280 -18.29 -9.26 2.55
N ASP A 281 -18.31 -10.33 3.34
CA ASP A 281 -19.54 -11.00 3.76
C ASP A 281 -20.33 -10.16 4.77
N PRO A 282 -19.73 -9.65 5.87
CA PRO A 282 -20.48 -8.80 6.80
C PRO A 282 -20.94 -7.49 6.17
N ILE A 283 -20.16 -6.88 5.26
CA ILE A 283 -20.65 -5.70 4.49
C ILE A 283 -21.88 -6.08 3.66
N SER A 284 -21.82 -7.20 2.93
CA SER A 284 -22.93 -7.66 2.08
C SER A 284 -24.19 -7.98 2.90
N LYS A 285 -24.03 -8.61 4.06
CA LYS A 285 -25.13 -8.87 5.00
C LYS A 285 -25.78 -7.60 5.52
N VAL A 286 -24.98 -6.57 5.85
CA VAL A 286 -25.52 -5.28 6.30
C VAL A 286 -26.30 -4.58 5.19
N HIS A 287 -25.83 -4.61 3.94
CA HIS A 287 -26.59 -4.08 2.80
C HIS A 287 -27.91 -4.82 2.59
N GLN A 288 -27.87 -6.16 2.60
CA GLN A 288 -29.09 -6.99 2.51
C GLN A 288 -30.09 -6.68 3.62
N ALA A 289 -29.62 -6.49 4.86
CA ALA A 289 -30.47 -6.18 6.00
C ALA A 289 -31.12 -4.79 5.93
N ARG A 290 -30.58 -3.86 5.14
CA ARG A 290 -31.13 -2.52 4.96
C ARG A 290 -32.21 -2.45 3.89
N ASP A 291 -32.47 -3.55 3.20
CA ASP A 291 -33.35 -3.59 2.03
C ASP A 291 -32.94 -2.55 0.97
N ASP A 292 -31.64 -2.23 0.95
CA ASP A 292 -31.03 -1.40 -0.09
C ASP A 292 -31.08 -2.26 -1.37
N ASP A 293 -32.12 -2.08 -2.18
CA ASP A 293 -32.16 -2.53 -3.56
C ASP A 293 -30.90 -1.94 -4.24
N GLU A 294 -29.83 -2.74 -4.34
CA GLU A 294 -28.51 -2.30 -4.81
C GLU A 294 -28.59 -1.61 -6.18
N SER A 295 -29.69 -1.81 -6.92
CA SER A 295 -29.97 -1.17 -8.19
C SER A 295 -30.35 0.33 -8.10
N GLN A 296 -30.85 0.81 -6.97
CA GLN A 296 -31.35 2.19 -6.81
C GLN A 296 -30.37 3.11 -6.07
N TYR A 297 -29.49 2.55 -5.26
CA TYR A 297 -28.54 3.32 -4.47
C TYR A 297 -27.24 3.57 -5.24
N THR A 298 -26.89 4.84 -5.47
CA THR A 298 -25.58 5.20 -6.03
C THR A 298 -24.60 5.38 -4.87
N PRO A 299 -23.62 4.46 -4.69
CA PRO A 299 -22.68 4.56 -3.58
C PRO A 299 -21.83 5.82 -3.72
N ILE A 300 -21.74 6.59 -2.62
CA ILE A 300 -20.77 7.69 -2.52
C ILE A 300 -19.39 7.08 -2.30
N THR A 301 -18.58 7.06 -3.35
CA THR A 301 -17.17 6.71 -3.32
C THR A 301 -16.32 7.77 -2.61
N ILE A 302 -15.07 7.44 -2.32
CA ILE A 302 -14.10 8.40 -1.79
C ILE A 302 -13.92 9.52 -2.81
N ILE A 303 -13.62 9.19 -4.08
CA ILE A 303 -13.50 10.14 -5.18
C ILE A 303 -14.85 10.22 -5.90
N GLU A 304 -15.63 11.28 -5.65
CA GLU A 304 -16.90 11.54 -6.32
C GLU A 304 -16.67 12.03 -7.77
N ASN A 305 -17.36 11.41 -8.73
CA ASN A 305 -17.64 11.86 -10.12
C ASN A 305 -16.97 13.17 -10.57
N GLU A 306 -15.63 13.18 -10.66
CA GLU A 306 -14.92 14.11 -11.52
C GLU A 306 -15.28 13.74 -12.98
N PRO A 307 -15.25 14.70 -13.95
CA PRO A 307 -15.55 14.43 -15.36
C PRO A 307 -14.89 13.13 -15.80
N SER A 308 -15.64 12.32 -16.56
CA SER A 308 -15.39 10.88 -16.75
C SER A 308 -13.91 10.53 -16.61
N ILE A 309 -13.56 9.62 -15.70
CA ILE A 309 -12.17 9.26 -15.36
C ILE A 309 -11.30 9.04 -16.63
N ALA A 310 -11.92 8.65 -17.74
CA ALA A 310 -11.32 8.56 -19.07
C ALA A 310 -10.65 9.85 -19.61
N ASP A 311 -11.10 11.04 -19.19
CA ASP A 311 -10.51 12.34 -19.53
C ASP A 311 -9.39 12.78 -18.59
N LEU A 312 -9.39 12.25 -17.37
CA LEU A 312 -8.32 12.45 -16.40
C LEU A 312 -7.14 11.50 -16.62
N PHE A 313 -7.35 10.38 -17.34
CA PHE A 313 -6.24 9.50 -17.64
C PHE A 313 -5.22 10.20 -18.54
N PRO A 314 -3.98 10.36 -18.06
CA PRO A 314 -2.93 10.99 -18.82
C PRO A 314 -2.64 10.21 -20.11
N GLN A 315 -2.31 10.95 -21.17
CA GLN A 315 -1.96 10.39 -22.46
C GLN A 315 -0.52 9.91 -22.44
N CYS A 316 -0.29 8.72 -22.98
CA CYS A 316 1.06 8.23 -23.23
C CYS A 316 1.78 9.19 -24.20
N SER A 317 2.90 9.75 -23.76
CA SER A 317 3.73 10.67 -24.54
C SER A 317 4.29 10.04 -25.82
N GLN A 318 4.35 8.70 -25.90
CA GLN A 318 4.87 7.98 -27.05
C GLN A 318 3.81 7.62 -28.10
N CYS A 319 2.66 7.08 -27.68
CA CYS A 319 1.63 6.60 -28.62
C CYS A 319 0.30 7.36 -28.55
N GLY A 320 0.16 8.31 -27.63
CA GLY A 320 -1.07 9.07 -27.41
C GLY A 320 -2.21 8.32 -26.71
N SER A 321 -2.06 7.01 -26.46
CA SER A 321 -3.11 6.23 -25.78
C SER A 321 -3.29 6.71 -24.34
N ARG A 322 -4.54 6.93 -23.92
CA ARG A 322 -4.86 7.10 -22.50
C ARG A 322 -4.82 5.76 -21.78
N SER A 323 -4.19 5.71 -20.62
CA SER A 323 -4.11 4.49 -19.83
C SER A 323 -4.21 4.82 -18.34
N VAL A 324 -4.79 3.89 -17.59
CA VAL A 324 -4.78 3.90 -16.13
C VAL A 324 -3.36 3.66 -15.59
N PHE A 325 -2.51 3.00 -16.39
CA PHE A 325 -1.15 2.63 -16.05
C PHE A 325 -0.19 3.36 -16.99
N ILE A 326 0.20 4.56 -16.58
CA ILE A 326 1.29 5.30 -17.19
C ILE A 326 2.48 5.33 -16.26
N TRP A 327 3.66 5.43 -16.84
CA TRP A 327 4.93 5.31 -16.15
C TRP A 327 5.81 6.50 -16.49
N GLY A 328 6.22 7.21 -15.45
CA GLY A 328 7.17 8.31 -15.47
C GLY A 328 8.06 8.26 -14.22
N GLU A 329 8.95 9.23 -14.08
CA GLU A 329 9.99 9.27 -13.04
C GLU A 329 9.44 9.04 -11.63
N THR A 330 8.33 9.70 -11.27
CA THR A 330 7.72 9.58 -9.94
C THR A 330 7.08 8.22 -9.67
N THR A 331 6.92 7.37 -10.71
CA THR A 331 6.26 6.06 -10.64
C THR A 331 7.20 4.88 -10.82
N TRP A 332 8.49 5.13 -11.07
CA TRP A 332 9.43 4.06 -11.36
C TRP A 332 9.62 3.11 -10.18
N ASP A 333 9.53 3.59 -8.94
CA ASP A 333 9.53 2.76 -7.74
C ASP A 333 8.37 1.74 -7.73
N PHE A 334 7.28 2.01 -8.44
CA PHE A 334 6.10 1.16 -8.51
C PHE A 334 6.13 0.17 -9.67
N LEU A 335 7.03 0.36 -10.63
CA LEU A 335 7.16 -0.52 -11.81
C LEU A 335 7.42 -1.97 -11.41
N SER A 336 8.27 -2.13 -10.39
CA SER A 336 8.59 -3.42 -9.77
C SER A 336 7.37 -4.05 -9.11
N LEU A 337 6.32 -3.33 -8.75
CA LEU A 337 5.18 -3.86 -8.00
C LEU A 337 3.95 -4.11 -8.87
N SER A 338 3.70 -3.22 -9.80
CA SER A 338 2.38 -3.11 -10.44
C SER A 338 2.36 -3.62 -11.88
N SER A 339 3.52 -3.69 -12.56
CA SER A 339 3.61 -4.26 -13.90
C SER A 339 3.67 -5.78 -13.82
N SER A 340 2.72 -6.49 -14.44
CA SER A 340 2.77 -7.95 -14.56
C SER A 340 3.92 -8.46 -15.43
N ILE A 341 4.63 -7.57 -16.14
CA ILE A 341 5.73 -7.92 -17.03
C ILE A 341 7.08 -7.61 -16.39
N LEU A 342 7.16 -6.51 -15.64
CA LEU A 342 8.40 -6.04 -15.03
C LEU A 342 8.48 -6.39 -13.54
N GLY A 343 7.34 -6.46 -12.86
CA GLY A 343 7.32 -6.68 -11.42
C GLY A 343 7.62 -8.12 -11.01
N ILE A 344 7.59 -9.05 -11.96
CA ILE A 344 7.88 -10.43 -11.67
C ILE A 344 9.39 -10.66 -11.78
N TYR A 345 10.04 -11.04 -10.69
CA TYR A 345 11.40 -11.61 -10.71
C TYR A 345 11.46 -12.97 -11.45
N LEU A 346 10.34 -13.46 -11.99
CA LEU A 346 10.27 -14.66 -12.82
C LEU A 346 10.81 -14.39 -14.22
N PHE A 347 12.02 -14.89 -14.45
CA PHE A 347 12.80 -14.78 -15.68
C PHE A 347 12.04 -15.08 -16.97
N SER A 348 11.10 -16.02 -16.96
CA SER A 348 10.28 -16.38 -18.13
C SER A 348 9.53 -15.19 -18.72
N SER A 349 9.15 -14.21 -17.89
CA SER A 349 8.47 -12.99 -18.33
C SER A 349 9.45 -11.93 -18.81
N GLN A 350 10.60 -11.77 -18.13
CA GLN A 350 11.63 -10.79 -18.47
C GLN A 350 12.37 -11.12 -19.76
N ALA A 351 12.49 -12.41 -20.09
CA ALA A 351 13.02 -12.84 -21.39
C ALA A 351 12.23 -12.22 -22.55
N GLN A 352 10.94 -11.92 -22.38
CA GLN A 352 10.14 -11.25 -23.40
C GLN A 352 10.57 -9.81 -23.67
N LEU A 353 11.38 -9.20 -22.79
CA LEU A 353 11.93 -7.86 -22.95
C LEU A 353 13.23 -7.86 -23.77
N LEU A 354 13.75 -9.02 -24.18
CA LEU A 354 14.96 -9.10 -24.98
C LEU A 354 14.63 -9.11 -26.48
N LYS A 355 15.48 -8.47 -27.30
CA LYS A 355 15.31 -8.42 -28.76
C LYS A 355 15.61 -9.76 -29.42
N GLY A 356 14.90 -10.04 -30.51
CA GLY A 356 15.21 -11.16 -31.41
C GLY A 356 15.25 -12.52 -30.73
N ASP A 357 16.36 -13.23 -30.92
CA ASP A 357 16.64 -14.57 -30.39
C ASP A 357 17.42 -14.56 -29.06
N LEU A 358 17.72 -13.39 -28.47
CA LEU A 358 18.34 -13.27 -27.14
C LEU A 358 17.60 -14.00 -26.02
N PRO A 359 16.25 -14.01 -25.95
CA PRO A 359 15.52 -14.79 -24.93
C PRO A 359 15.87 -16.28 -24.94
N ARG A 360 16.46 -16.78 -26.03
CA ARG A 360 16.81 -18.17 -26.25
C ARG A 360 18.33 -18.40 -26.27
N ASN A 361 19.13 -17.37 -25.98
CA ASN A 361 20.58 -17.47 -25.85
C ASN A 361 20.93 -17.85 -24.40
N PRO A 362 21.33 -19.10 -24.12
CA PRO A 362 21.54 -19.54 -22.74
C PRO A 362 22.69 -18.81 -22.02
N VAL A 363 23.68 -18.29 -22.77
CA VAL A 363 24.85 -17.62 -22.20
C VAL A 363 24.50 -16.18 -21.81
N GLU A 364 23.93 -15.42 -22.75
CA GLU A 364 23.56 -14.03 -22.50
C GLU A 364 22.38 -13.93 -21.55
N LEU A 365 21.40 -14.84 -21.64
CA LEU A 365 20.27 -14.88 -20.70
C LEU A 365 20.76 -15.01 -19.26
N GLN A 366 21.61 -16.01 -18.94
CA GLN A 366 22.15 -16.20 -17.59
C GLN A 366 22.85 -14.95 -17.04
N ARG A 367 23.58 -14.21 -17.90
CA ARG A 367 24.26 -12.97 -17.50
C ARG A 367 23.29 -11.84 -17.22
N ILE A 368 22.29 -11.67 -18.09
CA ILE A 368 21.25 -10.66 -17.94
C ILE A 368 20.45 -10.92 -16.67
N GLU A 369 20.07 -12.18 -16.44
CA GLU A 369 19.37 -12.60 -15.22
C GLU A 369 20.15 -12.22 -13.96
N ALA A 370 21.46 -12.50 -13.93
CA ALA A 370 22.31 -12.13 -12.80
C ALA A 370 22.38 -10.61 -12.54
N LEU A 371 22.22 -9.78 -13.57
CA LEU A 371 22.14 -8.32 -13.43
C LEU A 371 20.74 -7.87 -12.96
N LEU A 372 19.69 -8.41 -13.56
CA LEU A 372 18.29 -8.02 -13.27
C LEU A 372 17.87 -8.40 -11.84
N VAL A 373 18.35 -9.53 -11.30
CA VAL A 373 18.11 -9.91 -9.89
C VAL A 373 18.68 -8.87 -8.92
N LYS A 374 19.81 -8.25 -9.28
CA LYS A 374 20.54 -7.34 -8.38
C LYS A 374 20.17 -5.88 -8.56
N THR A 375 19.45 -5.54 -9.62
CA THR A 375 19.22 -4.16 -10.02
C THR A 375 17.72 -3.88 -10.05
N PRO A 376 17.20 -3.03 -9.16
CA PRO A 376 15.82 -2.57 -9.23
C PRO A 376 15.51 -1.94 -10.59
N PHE A 377 14.31 -2.14 -11.12
CA PHE A 377 13.92 -1.58 -12.42
C PHE A 377 14.10 -0.07 -12.50
N LYS A 378 13.83 0.66 -11.41
CA LYS A 378 14.07 2.10 -11.33
C LYS A 378 15.50 2.47 -11.71
N GLU A 379 16.50 1.79 -11.16
CA GLU A 379 17.91 2.07 -11.48
C GLU A 379 18.20 1.79 -12.96
N ILE A 380 17.60 0.75 -13.55
CA ILE A 380 17.74 0.46 -14.99
C ILE A 380 17.20 1.63 -15.83
N PHE A 381 16.04 2.17 -15.48
CA PHE A 381 15.45 3.32 -16.16
C PHE A 381 16.31 4.59 -15.96
N GLU A 382 16.69 4.88 -14.72
CA GLU A 382 17.56 6.01 -14.39
C GLU A 382 18.89 5.94 -15.13
N ASP A 383 19.50 4.76 -15.24
CA ASP A 383 20.72 4.55 -16.02
C ASP A 383 20.49 4.82 -17.51
N ILE A 384 19.44 4.26 -18.11
CA ILE A 384 19.15 4.46 -19.54
C ILE A 384 18.99 5.95 -19.86
N HIS A 385 18.32 6.70 -18.99
CA HIS A 385 18.13 8.14 -19.12
C HIS A 385 19.43 8.92 -18.84
N SER A 386 20.03 8.76 -17.67
CA SER A 386 21.19 9.56 -17.22
C SER A 386 22.46 9.28 -18.02
N LYS A 387 22.64 8.06 -18.51
CA LYS A 387 23.82 7.63 -19.29
C LYS A 387 23.63 7.80 -20.80
N LYS A 388 22.51 8.41 -21.23
CA LYS A 388 22.19 8.70 -22.63
C LYS A 388 22.22 7.44 -23.51
N LEU A 389 21.70 6.33 -22.99
CA LEU A 389 21.55 5.08 -23.76
C LEU A 389 20.31 5.09 -24.66
N LYS A 390 19.46 6.10 -24.49
CA LYS A 390 18.20 6.25 -25.20
C LYS A 390 18.40 6.37 -26.72
N LEU A 391 17.66 5.56 -27.47
CA LEU A 391 17.67 5.59 -28.92
C LEU A 391 16.91 6.83 -29.45
N PRO A 392 17.28 7.38 -30.62
CA PRO A 392 16.69 8.61 -31.15
C PRO A 392 15.17 8.59 -31.36
N GLU A 393 14.59 7.40 -31.57
CA GLU A 393 13.13 7.19 -31.72
C GLU A 393 12.34 7.48 -30.44
N TRP A 394 13.05 7.53 -29.31
CA TRP A 394 12.52 7.87 -28.01
C TRP A 394 12.99 9.29 -27.71
N HIS A 395 12.17 10.28 -28.04
CA HIS A 395 12.54 11.69 -27.84
C HIS A 395 12.62 12.05 -26.35
N ASP A 396 13.62 12.86 -25.99
CA ASP A 396 13.68 13.55 -24.70
C ASP A 396 12.68 14.70 -24.75
N ARG A 397 11.48 14.48 -24.22
CA ARG A 397 10.47 15.52 -24.08
C ARG A 397 10.19 15.75 -22.61
N ASN A 398 10.91 16.72 -22.04
CA ASN A 398 10.73 17.31 -20.72
C ASN A 398 10.56 16.31 -19.56
N ASP A 399 10.45 16.82 -18.33
CA ASP A 399 10.31 16.01 -17.12
C ASP A 399 8.95 15.27 -17.04
N ASP A 400 8.04 15.54 -17.99
CA ASP A 400 6.70 14.93 -18.12
C ASP A 400 6.65 13.77 -19.13
N TYR A 401 7.71 12.97 -19.23
CA TYR A 401 7.74 11.84 -20.18
C TYR A 401 7.06 10.59 -19.60
N TRP A 402 5.74 10.52 -19.77
CA TRP A 402 4.90 9.44 -19.29
C TRP A 402 4.54 8.43 -20.38
N ILE A 403 4.76 7.14 -20.16
CA ILE A 403 4.48 6.10 -21.17
C ILE A 403 3.54 5.02 -20.65
N CYS A 404 2.61 4.54 -21.47
CA CYS A 404 1.74 3.43 -21.10
C CYS A 404 2.52 2.11 -21.03
N ASN A 405 1.95 1.08 -20.38
CA ASN A 405 2.60 -0.22 -20.23
C ASN A 405 3.09 -0.85 -21.56
N GLN A 406 2.39 -0.66 -22.67
CA GLN A 406 2.83 -1.19 -23.97
C GLN A 406 4.09 -0.47 -24.48
N CYS A 407 4.11 0.85 -24.38
CA CYS A 407 5.28 1.65 -24.73
C CYS A 407 6.44 1.37 -23.76
N LEU A 408 6.18 1.14 -22.47
CA LEU A 408 7.20 0.73 -21.52
C LEU A 408 7.87 -0.59 -21.90
N VAL A 409 7.10 -1.62 -22.27
CA VAL A 409 7.64 -2.90 -22.74
C VAL A 409 8.49 -2.71 -24.00
N ARG A 410 8.04 -1.87 -24.93
CA ARG A 410 8.80 -1.55 -26.14
C ARG A 410 10.09 -0.79 -25.79
N PHE A 411 10.02 0.17 -24.87
CA PHE A 411 11.19 0.90 -24.38
C PHE A 411 12.22 -0.05 -23.79
N MET A 412 11.80 -0.97 -22.93
CA MET A 412 12.71 -1.97 -22.35
C MET A 412 13.31 -2.88 -23.42
N LYS A 413 12.52 -3.35 -24.40
CA LYS A 413 13.03 -4.09 -25.56
C LYS A 413 14.12 -3.32 -26.31
N ASP A 414 13.90 -2.04 -26.51
CA ASP A 414 14.78 -1.20 -27.30
C ASP A 414 16.09 -0.88 -26.59
N HIS A 415 16.13 -0.88 -25.25
CA HIS A 415 17.27 -0.36 -24.48
C HIS A 415 17.95 -1.35 -23.54
N LEU A 416 17.28 -2.42 -23.11
CA LEU A 416 17.81 -3.31 -22.07
C LEU A 416 19.17 -3.92 -22.46
N HIS A 417 19.33 -4.35 -23.71
CA HIS A 417 20.59 -4.89 -24.21
C HIS A 417 21.75 -3.85 -24.20
N LEU A 418 21.45 -2.57 -24.43
CA LEU A 418 22.42 -1.47 -24.34
C LEU A 418 22.85 -1.23 -22.90
N TRP A 419 21.89 -1.24 -21.98
CA TRP A 419 22.14 -1.13 -20.55
C TRP A 419 23.00 -2.29 -20.02
N VAL A 420 22.73 -3.52 -20.45
CA VAL A 420 23.55 -4.70 -20.10
C VAL A 420 24.99 -4.53 -20.60
N ILE A 421 25.19 -4.10 -21.85
CA ILE A 421 26.53 -3.81 -22.37
C ILE A 421 27.24 -2.74 -21.52
N MET A 422 26.53 -1.69 -21.13
CA MET A 422 27.09 -0.62 -20.30
C MET A 422 27.54 -1.16 -18.94
N LYS A 423 26.69 -1.88 -18.20
CA LYS A 423 27.07 -2.46 -16.90
C LYS A 423 28.26 -3.41 -17.01
N ARG A 424 28.36 -4.20 -18.09
CA ARG A 424 29.51 -5.07 -18.36
C ARG A 424 30.80 -4.27 -18.57
N LYS A 425 30.74 -3.15 -19.31
CA LYS A 425 31.89 -2.25 -19.47
C LYS A 425 32.32 -1.62 -18.15
N GLU A 426 31.36 -1.17 -17.34
CA GLU A 426 31.64 -0.61 -16.01
C GLU A 426 32.29 -1.65 -15.08
N ALA A 427 31.92 -2.93 -15.22
CA ALA A 427 32.57 -4.06 -14.53
C ALA A 427 33.93 -4.48 -15.12
N ASN A 428 34.46 -3.75 -16.12
CA ASN A 428 35.68 -4.08 -16.87
C ASN A 428 35.67 -5.47 -17.52
N GLU A 429 34.49 -5.98 -17.88
CA GLU A 429 34.39 -7.23 -18.62
C GLU A 429 34.86 -7.05 -20.07
N GLN A 430 35.62 -8.03 -20.57
CA GLN A 430 35.96 -8.08 -21.98
C GLN A 430 34.73 -8.50 -22.80
N ILE A 431 34.20 -7.57 -23.60
CA ILE A 431 33.11 -7.86 -24.53
C ILE A 431 33.68 -8.58 -25.75
N ALA A 432 33.09 -9.74 -26.07
CA ALA A 432 33.47 -10.54 -27.24
C ALA A 432 33.20 -9.78 -28.55
N LYS A 433 33.77 -10.27 -29.65
CA LYS A 433 33.52 -9.69 -30.97
C LYS A 433 32.05 -9.84 -31.36
N ASP A 434 31.46 -8.78 -31.90
CA ASP A 434 30.06 -8.77 -32.35
C ASP A 434 29.77 -9.86 -33.40
N CYS A 435 28.67 -10.59 -33.19
CA CYS A 435 28.11 -11.48 -34.18
C CYS A 435 27.49 -10.66 -35.31
N TRP A 436 27.74 -11.02 -36.57
CA TRP A 436 27.17 -10.29 -37.71
C TRP A 436 25.64 -10.25 -37.73
N TYR A 437 24.99 -11.28 -37.19
CA TYR A 437 23.53 -11.35 -37.10
C TYR A 437 22.98 -10.73 -35.79
N GLY A 438 23.85 -10.25 -34.90
CA GLY A 438 23.48 -9.62 -33.65
C GLY A 438 22.49 -10.45 -32.82
N TYR A 439 21.53 -9.76 -32.20
CA TYR A 439 20.45 -10.40 -31.44
C TYR A 439 19.52 -11.28 -32.30
N ASN A 440 19.55 -11.16 -33.63
CA ASN A 440 18.76 -12.01 -34.56
C ASN A 440 19.49 -13.30 -34.97
N CYS A 441 20.65 -13.60 -34.37
CA CYS A 441 21.42 -14.79 -34.71
C CYS A 441 20.72 -16.08 -34.26
N ARG A 442 20.18 -16.88 -35.18
CA ARG A 442 19.56 -18.16 -34.83
C ARG A 442 20.54 -19.20 -34.27
N THR A 443 21.81 -19.12 -34.64
CA THR A 443 22.87 -20.04 -34.18
C THR A 443 23.16 -19.91 -32.70
N GLN A 444 22.92 -18.72 -32.12
CA GLN A 444 23.11 -18.47 -30.68
C GLN A 444 22.24 -19.37 -29.79
N VAL A 445 21.11 -19.85 -30.34
CA VAL A 445 20.13 -20.65 -29.59
C VAL A 445 20.57 -22.10 -29.38
N HIS A 446 21.23 -22.71 -30.38
CA HIS A 446 21.47 -24.16 -30.40
C HIS A 446 22.95 -24.54 -30.44
N LYS A 447 23.87 -23.57 -30.61
CA LYS A 447 25.31 -23.82 -30.60
C LYS A 447 25.98 -23.05 -29.48
N LEU A 448 26.12 -23.68 -28.31
CA LEU A 448 26.66 -23.06 -27.10
C LEU A 448 28.05 -22.42 -27.34
N SER A 449 28.94 -23.10 -28.07
CA SER A 449 30.27 -22.54 -28.38
C SER A 449 30.21 -21.25 -29.20
N HIS A 450 29.21 -21.09 -30.06
CA HIS A 450 29.00 -19.84 -30.80
C HIS A 450 28.47 -18.73 -29.88
N ALA A 451 27.50 -19.03 -29.01
CA ALA A 451 26.98 -18.10 -28.02
C ALA A 451 28.05 -17.61 -27.02
N GLN A 452 29.04 -18.46 -26.69
CA GLN A 452 30.13 -18.10 -25.80
C GLN A 452 31.21 -17.22 -26.46
N GLN A 453 31.46 -17.41 -27.76
CA GLN A 453 32.59 -16.79 -28.46
C GLN A 453 32.29 -15.41 -29.05
N LEU A 454 31.01 -15.08 -29.25
CA LEU A 454 30.59 -13.84 -29.92
C LEU A 454 29.60 -13.07 -29.06
N ASN A 455 29.59 -11.75 -29.21
CA ASN A 455 28.60 -10.88 -28.59
C ASN A 455 27.32 -10.86 -29.43
N HIS A 456 26.18 -11.19 -28.82
CA HIS A 456 24.85 -11.11 -29.46
C HIS A 456 24.02 -9.92 -28.97
N LEU A 457 24.50 -9.14 -28.01
CA LEU A 457 23.85 -7.90 -27.55
C LEU A 457 24.10 -6.72 -28.50
N CYS A 458 24.29 -6.99 -29.79
CA CYS A 458 24.59 -5.98 -30.81
C CYS A 458 23.52 -5.98 -31.92
N GLU A 459 23.43 -4.86 -32.63
CA GLU A 459 22.56 -4.71 -33.80
C GLU A 459 23.06 -5.61 -34.96
N PRO A 460 22.15 -6.26 -35.71
CA PRO A 460 22.52 -7.03 -36.89
C PRO A 460 23.17 -6.13 -37.95
N THR A 461 24.27 -6.60 -38.55
CA THR A 461 25.02 -5.90 -39.61
C THR A 461 24.97 -6.62 -40.96
N ARG A 462 24.34 -7.80 -41.03
CA ARG A 462 24.20 -8.62 -42.24
C ARG A 462 22.86 -9.31 -42.34
#